data_AF-A0A7K4CZ72-F1
#
_entry.id   AF-A0A7K4CZ72-F1
#
_cell.length_a   1.000
_cell.length_b   1.000
_cell.length_c   1.000
_cell.angle_alpha   90.00
_cell.angle_beta   90.00
_cell.angle_gamma   90.00
#
_symmetry.space_group_name_H-M   'P 1'
#
loop_
_entity.id
_entity.type
_entity.pdbx_description
1 polymer ?
#
loop_
_entity_poly.entity_id
_entity_poly.type
_entity_poly.pdbx_seq_one_letter_code
_entity_poly.pdbx_strand_id
1 'polypeptide(L)' 'MGKGTPAKGLHNKKTHIRCRRCGRTSFHVRHKLCAACGFGKTTRIRRYNWQTKKVMGRTRIV' A
#
# COMPACT_ATOMS: atom_id res chain seq x y z
N MET A 1 19.41 -3.52 24.62
CA MET A 1 18.95 -4.69 23.85
C MET A 1 17.57 -5.09 24.37
N GLY A 2 16.48 -4.70 23.72
CA GLY A 2 15.12 -5.05 24.16
C GLY A 2 14.05 -4.29 23.38
N LYS A 3 12.93 -4.97 23.09
CA LYS A 3 11.85 -4.64 22.11
C LYS A 3 12.09 -5.15 20.67
N GLY A 4 12.28 -6.47 20.55
CA GLY A 4 12.10 -7.20 19.30
C GLY A 4 10.82 -8.05 19.38
N THR A 5 11.01 -9.34 19.65
CA THR A 5 9.95 -10.36 19.81
C THR A 5 8.77 -9.94 20.70
N PRO A 6 8.94 -9.39 21.92
CA PRO A 6 7.80 -9.08 22.79
C PRO A 6 6.83 -8.04 22.20
N ALA A 7 7.30 -7.15 21.33
CA ALA A 7 6.44 -6.14 20.70
C ALA A 7 5.61 -6.70 19.52
N LYS A 8 6.04 -7.79 18.87
CA LYS A 8 5.38 -8.31 17.66
C LYS A 8 3.97 -8.85 17.92
N GLY A 9 3.69 -9.35 19.13
CA GLY A 9 2.36 -9.85 19.51
C GLY A 9 1.26 -8.78 19.55
N LEU A 10 1.63 -7.50 19.55
CA LEU A 10 0.69 -6.38 19.59
C LEU A 10 0.19 -5.97 18.19
N HIS A 11 0.76 -6.51 17.11
CA HIS A 11 0.53 -6.05 15.73
C HIS A 11 -0.64 -6.78 15.03
N ASN A 12 -1.83 -6.78 15.64
CA ASN A 12 -3.00 -7.52 15.15
C ASN A 12 -3.88 -6.72 14.17
N LYS A 13 -3.72 -5.38 14.11
CA LYS A 13 -4.57 -4.50 13.30
C LYS A 13 -3.92 -4.21 11.95
N LYS A 14 -4.67 -4.40 10.86
CA LYS A 14 -4.19 -4.11 9.49
C LYS A 14 -4.32 -2.62 9.17
N THR A 15 -3.23 -1.99 8.74
CA THR A 15 -3.21 -0.58 8.29
C THR A 15 -3.57 -0.43 6.82
N HIS A 16 -3.15 -1.42 6.00
CA HIS A 16 -3.34 -1.43 4.55
C HIS A 16 -4.28 -2.55 4.09
N ILE A 17 -5.15 -2.23 3.14
CA ILE A 17 -6.06 -3.15 2.45
C ILE A 17 -5.86 -3.08 0.93
N ARG A 18 -6.56 -3.95 0.20
CA ARG A 18 -6.54 -3.97 -1.26
C ARG A 18 -7.14 -2.67 -1.82
N CYS A 19 -6.39 -2.00 -2.70
CA CYS A 19 -6.83 -0.78 -3.35
C CYS A 19 -7.79 -1.10 -4.49
N ARG A 20 -8.94 -0.42 -4.51
CA ARG A 20 -9.96 -0.54 -5.57
C ARG A 20 -9.48 -0.10 -6.96
N ARG A 21 -8.48 0.78 -7.05
CA ARG A 21 -7.96 1.29 -8.33
C ARG A 21 -6.83 0.42 -8.90
N CYS A 22 -5.79 0.15 -8.10
CA CYS A 22 -4.58 -0.54 -8.59
C CYS A 22 -4.45 -2.00 -8.14
N GLY A 23 -5.39 -2.53 -7.36
CA GLY A 23 -5.42 -3.94 -6.94
C GLY A 23 -4.36 -4.37 -5.93
N ARG A 24 -3.40 -3.50 -5.57
CA ARG A 24 -2.34 -3.74 -4.57
C ARG A 24 -2.85 -3.54 -3.14
N THR A 25 -2.27 -4.24 -2.17
CA THR A 25 -2.52 -4.09 -0.72
C THR A 25 -1.84 -2.85 -0.13
N SER A 26 -2.16 -1.67 -0.68
CA SER A 26 -1.50 -0.41 -0.34
C SER A 26 -2.48 0.71 -0.03
N PHE A 27 -3.78 0.42 0.08
CA PHE A 27 -4.78 1.40 0.49
C PHE A 27 -4.80 1.51 2.02
N HIS A 28 -4.43 2.66 2.55
CA HIS A 28 -4.44 2.93 3.97
C HIS A 28 -5.87 3.20 4.44
N VAL A 29 -6.36 2.41 5.40
CA VAL A 29 -7.78 2.48 5.85
C VAL A 29 -8.08 3.80 6.56
N ARG A 30 -7.25 4.19 7.53
CA ARG A 30 -7.47 5.42 8.32
C ARG A 30 -7.40 6.69 7.48
N HIS A 31 -6.33 6.84 6.67
CA HIS A 31 -6.13 8.02 5.84
C HIS A 31 -6.84 7.97 4.48
N LYS A 32 -7.55 6.88 4.17
CA LYS A 32 -8.31 6.67 2.93
C LYS A 32 -7.50 6.94 1.65
N LEU A 33 -6.20 6.62 1.66
CA LEU A 33 -5.28 6.92 0.56
C LEU A 33 -4.43 5.71 0.17
N CYS A 34 -4.19 5.54 -1.13
CA CYS A 34 -3.35 4.49 -1.66
C CYS A 34 -1.90 4.95 -1.82
N ALA A 35 -0.99 4.28 -1.11
CA ALA A 35 0.43 4.54 -1.22
C ALA A 35 1.01 4.14 -2.59
N ALA A 36 0.41 3.20 -3.32
CA ALA A 36 0.91 2.85 -4.65
C ALA A 36 0.44 3.86 -5.70
N CYS A 37 -0.87 3.94 -5.93
CA CYS A 37 -1.44 4.69 -7.06
C CYS A 37 -1.93 6.11 -6.73
N GLY A 38 -1.92 6.53 -5.47
CA GLY A 38 -2.46 7.83 -5.06
C GLY A 38 -3.99 7.89 -4.99
N PHE A 39 -4.71 6.77 -5.22
CA PHE A 39 -6.16 6.70 -5.08
C PHE A 39 -6.64 7.22 -3.73
N GLY A 40 -7.64 8.11 -3.74
CA GLY A 40 -8.14 8.83 -2.56
C GLY A 40 -7.56 10.23 -2.38
N LYS A 41 -6.31 10.48 -2.82
CA LYS A 41 -5.67 11.80 -2.80
C LYS A 41 -5.65 12.48 -4.17
N THR A 42 -5.45 11.69 -5.23
CA THR A 42 -5.32 12.21 -6.61
C THR A 42 -6.22 11.47 -7.59
N THR A 43 -6.68 12.20 -8.61
CA THR A 43 -7.38 11.62 -9.77
C THR A 43 -6.40 10.85 -10.66
N ARG A 44 -5.21 11.43 -10.89
CA ARG A 44 -4.09 10.81 -11.64
C ARG A 44 -3.37 9.74 -10.83
N ILE A 45 -2.69 8.85 -11.54
CA ILE A 45 -1.83 7.83 -10.95
C ILE A 45 -0.57 8.48 -10.43
N ARG A 46 -0.27 8.26 -9.15
CA ARG A 46 0.99 8.68 -8.55
C ARG A 46 2.16 7.97 -9.22
N ARG A 47 3.10 8.76 -9.77
CA ARG A 47 4.36 8.29 -10.34
C ARG A 47 5.45 9.31 -9.99
N TYR A 48 6.62 8.83 -9.61
CA TYR A 48 7.82 9.66 -9.47
C TYR A 48 8.90 9.21 -10.47
N ASN A 49 9.79 10.12 -10.82
CA ASN A 49 10.87 9.83 -11.79
C ASN A 49 11.85 8.77 -11.26
N TRP A 50 12.08 8.74 -9.94
CA TRP A 50 12.93 7.74 -9.28
C TRP A 50 12.23 6.39 -9.07
N GLN A 51 10.92 6.26 -9.32
CA GLN A 51 10.21 5.00 -9.10
C GLN A 51 10.40 4.04 -10.27
N THR A 52 11.12 2.95 -10.02
CA THR A 52 11.31 1.85 -10.98
C THR A 52 10.05 0.97 -11.09
N LYS A 53 9.31 0.78 -9.99
CA LYS A 53 8.12 -0.10 -9.96
C LYS A 53 6.91 0.60 -10.59
N LYS A 54 6.46 0.10 -11.75
CA LYS A 54 5.20 0.53 -12.35
C LYS A 54 4.02 0.22 -11.44
N VAL A 55 3.10 1.17 -11.28
CA VAL A 55 1.91 1.01 -10.41
C VAL A 55 0.85 0.14 -11.07
N MET A 56 0.71 0.27 -12.39
CA MET A 56 -0.14 -0.58 -13.21
C MET A 56 0.74 -1.45 -14.10
N GLY A 57 0.39 -2.73 -14.14
CA GLY A 57 1.17 -3.81 -14.70
C GLY A 57 0.64 -5.06 -14.05
N ARG A 58 -0.32 -5.71 -14.73
CA ARG A 58 -0.79 -7.04 -14.36
C ARG A 58 0.41 -7.97 -14.40
N THR A 59 0.97 -8.36 -13.26
CA THR A 59 1.40 -9.77 -13.20
C THR A 59 0.09 -10.53 -13.28
N ARG A 60 -0.15 -11.15 -14.43
CA ARG A 60 -1.26 -12.08 -14.65
C ARG A 60 -1.20 -13.03 -13.44
N ILE A 61 -2.24 -13.03 -12.61
CA ILE A 61 -2.48 -14.15 -11.72
C ILE A 61 -2.90 -15.25 -12.69
N VAL A 62 -1.91 -15.97 -13.20
CA VAL A 62 -2.08 -17.37 -13.60
C VAL A 62 -1.71 -18.18 -12.37
#